data_AF-A0A9R0XU39-F1
#
_entry.id   AF-A0A9R0XU39-F1
#
_cell.length_a   1.000
_cell.length_b   1.000
_cell.length_c   1.000
_cell.angle_alpha   90.00
_cell.angle_beta   90.00
_cell.angle_gamma   90.00
#
_symmetry.space_group_name_H-M   'P 1'
#
loop_
_entity.id
_entity.type
_entity.pdbx_description
1 polymer ?
#
loop_
_entity_poly.entity_id
_entity_poly.type
_entity_poly.pdbx_seq_one_letter_code
_entity_poly.pdbx_strand_id
1 'polypeptide(L)'
;MITLTGFMFLLTSALLGFLYSPHLDTAPPRWVHLAHGILLFLYQTFDAVDGKQARRTNSSSPLGELFDHGCDALACAFESLAFGSTAMCGNATFWFWVISAVPFYFATWEHYFTNTLVLPIVNGPTEGLMLIYVCHIVTFFTGAEWWAQDFRKSVPLLNWVPLVPEISLYGIVLFLMIAFAVIPTIGSNTHNVYKVVEARKGSMVLALAMVRSRFVVVLHKTFLHVTFHPSSFLPALPFRSTHGWNSRVVLSISFRYNEKSTTSANYWNWFCVWLSCGKASSNT
;
A
#
# COMPACT_ATOMS: atom_id res chain seq x y z
N MET A 1 -3.34 16.30 -12.88
CA MET A 1 -2.50 15.59 -13.88
C MET A 1 -1.18 15.12 -13.27
N ILE A 2 -0.53 15.91 -12.41
CA ILE A 2 0.70 15.53 -11.70
C ILE A 2 0.53 14.18 -10.98
N THR A 3 -0.54 14.01 -10.19
CA THR A 3 -0.92 12.76 -9.52
C THR A 3 -0.91 11.54 -10.45
N LEU A 4 -1.60 11.65 -11.59
CA LEU A 4 -1.68 10.57 -12.58
C LEU A 4 -0.31 10.25 -13.18
N THR A 5 0.49 11.27 -13.50
CA THR A 5 1.85 11.07 -14.01
C THR A 5 2.74 10.39 -12.97
N GLY A 6 2.67 10.80 -11.70
CA GLY A 6 3.35 10.14 -10.59
C GLY A 6 2.94 8.67 -10.48
N PHE A 7 1.65 8.40 -10.53
CA PHE A 7 1.09 7.05 -10.47
C PHE A 7 1.54 6.16 -11.63
N MET A 8 1.75 6.70 -12.84
CA MET A 8 2.30 5.94 -13.97
C MET A 8 3.73 5.44 -13.73
N PHE A 9 4.53 6.14 -12.93
CA PHE A 9 5.86 5.65 -12.54
C PHE A 9 5.75 4.41 -11.65
N LEU A 10 4.79 4.38 -10.71
CA LEU A 10 4.52 3.20 -9.89
C LEU A 10 4.01 2.02 -10.71
N LEU A 11 3.08 2.25 -11.63
CA LEU A 11 2.59 1.20 -12.53
C LEU A 11 3.72 0.60 -13.38
N THR A 12 4.59 1.47 -13.91
CA THR A 12 5.77 1.03 -14.66
C THR A 12 6.71 0.22 -13.78
N SER A 13 6.93 0.66 -12.54
CA SER A 13 7.74 -0.07 -11.55
C SER A 13 7.18 -1.47 -11.28
N ALA A 14 5.89 -1.57 -10.94
CA ALA A 14 5.25 -2.86 -10.71
C ALA A 14 5.26 -3.77 -11.94
N LEU A 15 5.08 -3.20 -13.14
CA LEU A 15 5.16 -3.94 -14.40
C LEU A 15 6.56 -4.52 -14.63
N LEU A 16 7.62 -3.75 -14.38
CA LEU A 16 9.00 -4.26 -14.46
C LEU A 16 9.21 -5.43 -13.49
N GLY A 17 8.73 -5.30 -12.24
CA GLY A 17 8.79 -6.37 -11.25
C GLY A 17 8.11 -7.65 -11.76
N PHE A 18 6.91 -7.52 -12.33
CA PHE A 18 6.17 -8.64 -12.91
C PHE A 18 6.87 -9.28 -14.12
N LEU A 19 7.46 -8.47 -15.01
CA LEU A 19 8.13 -8.98 -16.21
C LEU A 19 9.41 -9.76 -15.89
N TYR A 20 10.18 -9.31 -14.90
CA TYR A 20 11.48 -9.89 -14.57
C TYR A 20 11.45 -10.87 -13.40
N SER A 21 10.45 -10.80 -12.53
CA SER A 21 10.25 -11.70 -11.40
C SER A 21 8.75 -11.95 -11.17
N PRO A 22 8.09 -12.77 -12.02
CA PRO A 22 6.64 -12.95 -12.01
C PRO A 22 6.11 -13.53 -10.69
N HIS A 23 6.94 -14.32 -10.01
CA HIS A 23 6.63 -14.96 -8.74
C HIS A 23 7.32 -14.28 -7.55
N LEU A 24 8.06 -13.18 -7.79
CA LEU A 24 8.77 -12.40 -6.77
C LEU A 24 9.81 -13.19 -5.94
N ASP A 25 10.21 -14.36 -6.43
CA ASP A 25 11.10 -15.32 -5.79
C ASP A 25 12.40 -15.55 -6.59
N THR A 26 12.49 -14.97 -7.79
CA THR A 26 13.68 -14.97 -8.62
C THR A 26 14.33 -13.58 -8.61
N ALA A 27 15.67 -13.55 -8.57
CA ALA A 27 16.43 -12.32 -8.61
C ALA A 27 16.28 -11.64 -10.00
N PRO A 28 15.66 -10.46 -10.10
CA PRO A 28 15.58 -9.74 -11.37
C PRO A 28 16.97 -9.16 -11.73
N PRO A 29 17.18 -8.76 -13.01
CA PRO A 29 18.40 -8.06 -13.40
C PRO A 29 18.61 -6.80 -12.56
N ARG A 30 19.86 -6.53 -12.17
CA ARG A 30 20.18 -5.49 -11.18
C ARG A 30 19.63 -4.11 -11.52
N TRP A 31 19.64 -3.75 -12.81
CA TRP A 31 19.12 -2.47 -13.29
C TRP A 31 17.63 -2.27 -12.96
N VAL A 32 16.85 -3.36 -12.81
CA VAL A 32 15.43 -3.30 -12.42
C VAL A 32 15.29 -2.73 -11.02
N HIS A 33 16.18 -3.08 -10.08
CA HIS A 33 16.19 -2.46 -8.75
C HIS A 33 16.50 -0.96 -8.83
N LEU A 34 17.47 -0.57 -9.66
CA LEU A 34 17.78 0.85 -9.87
C LEU A 34 16.56 1.59 -10.46
N ALA A 35 15.87 0.98 -11.42
CA ALA A 35 14.65 1.52 -12.00
C ALA A 35 13.52 1.66 -10.96
N HIS A 36 13.29 0.66 -10.11
CA HIS A 36 12.32 0.74 -9.02
C HIS A 36 12.61 1.92 -8.09
N GLY A 37 13.88 2.09 -7.69
CA GLY A 37 14.28 3.21 -6.82
C GLY A 37 14.03 4.58 -7.46
N ILE A 38 14.44 4.76 -8.72
CA ILE A 38 14.24 6.03 -9.44
C ILE A 38 12.74 6.31 -9.65
N LEU A 39 11.96 5.32 -10.07
CA LEU A 39 10.52 5.48 -10.32
C LEU A 39 9.76 5.80 -9.03
N LEU A 40 10.13 5.18 -7.90
CA LEU A 40 9.51 5.46 -6.61
C LEU A 40 9.86 6.87 -6.10
N PHE A 41 11.12 7.30 -6.26
CA PHE A 41 11.54 8.66 -5.96
C PHE A 41 10.75 9.69 -6.79
N LEU A 42 10.55 9.43 -8.08
CA LEU A 42 9.75 10.29 -8.95
C LEU A 42 8.27 10.31 -8.52
N TYR A 43 7.68 9.17 -8.19
CA TYR A 43 6.31 9.12 -7.65
C TYR A 43 6.18 9.98 -6.39
N GLN A 44 7.03 9.76 -5.37
CA GLN A 44 7.00 10.52 -4.12
C GLN A 44 7.16 12.03 -4.36
N THR A 45 8.01 12.42 -5.32
CA THR A 45 8.23 13.83 -5.66
C THR A 45 6.97 14.43 -6.30
N PHE A 46 6.31 13.71 -7.19
CA PHE A 46 5.11 14.19 -7.88
C PHE A 46 3.93 14.30 -6.92
N ASP A 47 3.75 13.28 -6.08
CA ASP A 47 2.80 13.23 -4.98
C ASP A 47 2.95 14.45 -4.04
N ALA A 48 4.17 14.70 -3.53
CA ALA A 48 4.41 15.81 -2.61
C ALA A 48 4.22 17.22 -3.23
N VAL A 49 4.17 17.32 -4.56
CA VAL A 49 4.06 18.59 -5.31
C VAL A 49 2.64 18.85 -5.79
N ASP A 50 1.81 17.84 -6.00
CA ASP A 50 0.54 18.00 -6.71
C ASP A 50 -0.46 18.93 -5.98
N GLY A 51 -0.65 18.77 -4.67
CA GLY A 51 -1.54 19.57 -3.85
C GLY A 51 -0.98 20.98 -3.65
N LYS A 52 0.34 21.13 -3.60
CA LYS A 52 0.99 22.45 -3.55
C LYS A 52 0.73 23.21 -4.85
N GLN A 53 0.85 22.54 -5.99
CA GLN A 53 0.54 23.14 -7.29
C GLN A 53 -0.96 23.45 -7.40
N ALA A 54 -1.84 22.53 -7.02
CA ALA A 54 -3.28 22.75 -7.08
C ALA A 54 -3.75 23.94 -6.23
N ARG A 55 -3.11 24.20 -5.08
CA ARG A 55 -3.34 25.41 -4.28
C ARG A 55 -2.79 26.66 -4.97
N ARG A 56 -1.58 26.59 -5.52
CA ARG A 56 -0.95 27.71 -6.24
C ARG A 56 -1.75 28.15 -7.47
N THR A 57 -2.37 27.23 -8.18
CA THR A 57 -3.15 27.49 -9.40
C THR A 57 -4.65 27.67 -9.14
N ASN A 58 -5.09 27.71 -7.88
CA ASN A 58 -6.51 27.76 -7.50
C ASN A 58 -7.38 26.66 -8.16
N SER A 59 -6.79 25.49 -8.39
CA SER A 59 -7.46 24.34 -9.03
C SER A 59 -7.67 23.17 -8.06
N SER A 60 -7.68 23.45 -6.75
CA SER A 60 -7.95 22.46 -5.71
C SER A 60 -9.41 22.02 -5.78
N SER A 61 -9.68 20.71 -5.66
CA SER A 61 -11.04 20.17 -5.68
C SER A 61 -11.17 18.89 -4.84
N PRO A 62 -12.36 18.60 -4.27
CA PRO A 62 -12.58 17.35 -3.53
C PRO A 62 -12.37 16.09 -4.37
N LEU A 63 -12.62 16.18 -5.68
CA LEU A 63 -12.37 15.08 -6.61
C LEU A 63 -10.87 14.83 -6.81
N GLY A 64 -10.07 15.89 -6.89
CA GLY A 64 -8.61 15.80 -6.98
C GLY A 64 -8.02 15.13 -5.75
N GLU A 65 -8.45 15.54 -4.56
CA GLU A 65 -8.04 14.95 -3.29
C GLU A 65 -8.45 13.47 -3.17
N LEU A 66 -9.67 13.12 -3.59
CA LEU A 66 -10.11 11.73 -3.65
C LEU A 66 -9.26 10.88 -4.61
N PHE A 67 -8.89 11.44 -5.76
CA PHE A 67 -8.08 10.75 -6.76
C PHE A 67 -6.66 10.51 -6.26
N ASP A 68 -6.08 11.50 -5.57
CA ASP A 68 -4.76 11.45 -4.94
C ASP A 68 -4.68 10.35 -3.88
N HIS A 69 -5.56 10.39 -2.87
CA HIS A 69 -5.65 9.34 -1.87
C HIS A 69 -5.97 7.95 -2.47
N GLY A 70 -6.67 7.91 -3.61
CA GLY A 70 -6.90 6.70 -4.37
C GLY A 70 -5.62 6.11 -4.96
N CYS A 71 -4.75 6.97 -5.49
CA CYS A 71 -3.43 6.58 -6.00
C CYS A 71 -2.53 6.10 -4.84
N ASP A 72 -2.54 6.76 -3.68
CA ASP A 72 -1.75 6.34 -2.51
C ASP A 72 -2.16 4.96 -1.96
N ALA A 73 -3.47 4.69 -1.96
CA ALA A 73 -3.99 3.38 -1.58
C ALA A 73 -3.51 2.28 -2.53
N LEU A 74 -3.45 2.57 -3.83
CA LEU A 74 -2.90 1.67 -4.85
C LEU A 74 -1.37 1.57 -4.77
N ALA A 75 -0.69 2.66 -4.39
CA ALA A 75 0.75 2.70 -4.21
C ALA A 75 1.20 1.69 -3.16
N CYS A 76 0.47 1.55 -2.05
CA CYS A 76 0.74 0.50 -1.05
C CYS A 76 0.83 -0.91 -1.67
N ALA A 77 0.03 -1.22 -2.69
CA ALA A 77 0.07 -2.53 -3.36
C ALA A 77 1.19 -2.62 -4.40
N PHE A 78 1.30 -1.64 -5.29
CA PHE A 78 2.28 -1.67 -6.38
C PHE A 78 3.72 -1.53 -5.89
N GLU A 79 3.95 -0.70 -4.88
CA GLU A 79 5.23 -0.62 -4.20
C GLU A 79 5.58 -1.97 -3.59
N SER A 80 4.65 -2.59 -2.85
CA SER A 80 4.98 -3.83 -2.16
C SER A 80 5.29 -4.97 -3.14
N LEU A 81 4.67 -4.99 -4.32
CA LEU A 81 5.06 -5.89 -5.41
C LEU A 81 6.48 -5.61 -5.92
N ALA A 82 6.83 -4.34 -6.15
CA ALA A 82 8.18 -3.95 -6.58
C ALA A 82 9.24 -4.25 -5.52
N PHE A 83 8.93 -4.03 -4.24
CA PHE A 83 9.80 -4.37 -3.12
C PHE A 83 9.90 -5.88 -2.93
N GLY A 84 8.80 -6.63 -3.11
CA GLY A 84 8.80 -8.08 -3.11
C GLY A 84 9.74 -8.67 -4.16
N SER A 85 9.73 -8.10 -5.37
CA SER A 85 10.69 -8.42 -6.44
C SER A 85 12.13 -8.09 -6.05
N THR A 86 12.33 -6.97 -5.34
CA THR A 86 13.66 -6.52 -4.87
C THR A 86 14.21 -7.41 -3.76
N ALA A 87 13.37 -7.77 -2.81
CA ALA A 87 13.72 -8.59 -1.65
C ALA A 87 13.71 -10.10 -1.95
N MET A 88 13.24 -10.50 -3.14
CA MET A 88 13.12 -11.89 -3.58
C MET A 88 12.38 -12.74 -2.53
N CYS A 89 11.26 -12.21 -2.01
CA CYS A 89 10.58 -12.77 -0.85
C CYS A 89 9.27 -13.50 -1.18
N GLY A 90 8.92 -13.63 -2.47
CA GLY A 90 7.80 -14.43 -2.95
C GLY A 90 6.49 -14.09 -2.22
N ASN A 91 5.85 -15.11 -1.62
CA ASN A 91 4.61 -14.95 -0.86
C ASN A 91 4.74 -14.02 0.37
N ALA A 92 5.95 -13.83 0.92
CA ALA A 92 6.15 -12.89 2.03
C ALA A 92 5.93 -11.43 1.62
N THR A 93 5.88 -11.14 0.32
CA THR A 93 5.44 -9.84 -0.25
C THR A 93 4.09 -9.41 0.31
N PHE A 94 3.18 -10.35 0.57
CA PHE A 94 1.89 -10.06 1.19
C PHE A 94 2.05 -9.31 2.52
N TRP A 95 3.04 -9.66 3.34
CA TRP A 95 3.26 -8.99 4.62
C TRP A 95 3.83 -7.59 4.48
N PHE A 96 4.65 -7.34 3.45
CA PHE A 96 5.06 -5.98 3.09
C PHE A 96 3.87 -5.10 2.70
N TRP A 97 2.93 -5.65 1.91
CA TRP A 97 1.67 -4.96 1.63
C TRP A 97 0.86 -4.69 2.90
N VAL A 98 0.75 -5.64 3.83
CA VAL A 98 0.04 -5.45 5.10
C VAL A 98 0.65 -4.32 5.93
N ILE A 99 1.98 -4.28 6.07
CA ILE A 99 2.63 -3.22 6.87
C ILE A 99 2.55 -1.83 6.22
N SER A 100 2.29 -1.73 4.92
CA SER A 100 1.98 -0.46 4.25
C SER A 100 0.49 -0.10 4.36
N ALA A 101 -0.40 -1.05 4.05
CA ALA A 101 -1.83 -0.82 3.95
C ALA A 101 -2.49 -0.54 5.32
N VAL A 102 -2.03 -1.19 6.39
CA VAL A 102 -2.63 -1.01 7.73
C VAL A 102 -2.39 0.40 8.27
N PRO A 103 -1.15 0.93 8.35
CA PRO A 103 -0.94 2.32 8.77
C PRO A 103 -1.66 3.33 7.88
N PHE A 104 -1.64 3.15 6.55
CA PHE A 104 -2.34 4.01 5.62
C PHE A 104 -3.85 4.06 5.90
N TYR A 105 -4.47 2.90 6.15
CA TYR A 105 -5.88 2.84 6.51
C TYR A 105 -6.17 3.56 7.83
N PHE A 106 -5.33 3.38 8.85
CA PHE A 106 -5.50 4.06 10.13
C PHE A 106 -5.32 5.58 10.02
N ALA A 107 -4.39 6.06 9.18
CA ALA A 107 -4.22 7.48 8.90
C ALA A 107 -5.45 8.07 8.17
N THR A 108 -6.00 7.34 7.20
CA THR A 108 -7.23 7.72 6.49
C THR A 108 -8.45 7.70 7.43
N TRP A 109 -8.49 6.73 8.35
CA TRP A 109 -9.52 6.65 9.38
C TRP A 109 -9.41 7.82 10.37
N GLU A 110 -8.20 8.19 10.79
CA GLU A 110 -7.98 9.41 11.58
C GLU A 110 -8.45 10.66 10.84
N HIS A 111 -8.09 10.78 9.56
CA HIS A 111 -8.54 11.87 8.71
C HIS A 111 -10.06 12.00 8.69
N TYR A 112 -10.79 10.87 8.61
CA TYR A 112 -12.25 10.88 8.62
C TYR A 112 -12.85 11.49 9.90
N PHE A 113 -12.23 11.26 11.07
CA PHE A 113 -12.73 11.81 12.33
C PHE A 113 -12.30 13.25 12.55
N THR A 114 -11.04 13.57 12.25
CA THR A 114 -10.42 14.88 12.48
C THR A 114 -10.79 15.91 11.39
N ASN A 115 -11.07 15.45 10.18
CA ASN A 115 -11.17 16.23 8.93
C ASN A 115 -9.87 16.95 8.55
N THR A 116 -8.73 16.49 9.07
CA THR A 116 -7.42 17.06 8.80
C THR A 116 -6.38 15.95 8.70
N LEU A 117 -5.54 15.96 7.68
CA LEU A 117 -4.46 15.00 7.56
C LEU A 117 -3.31 15.45 8.45
N VAL A 118 -3.19 14.80 9.61
CA VAL A 118 -2.11 15.08 10.56
C VAL A 118 -0.87 14.35 10.06
N LEU A 119 0.01 15.09 9.37
CA LEU A 119 1.33 14.61 8.97
C LEU A 119 2.38 15.23 9.89
N PRO A 120 2.87 14.50 10.90
CA PRO A 120 4.00 14.96 11.70
C PRO A 120 5.27 15.09 10.84
N ILE A 121 6.33 15.68 11.42
CA ILE A 121 7.63 15.82 10.73
C ILE A 121 8.12 14.45 10.27
N VAL A 122 7.95 13.42 11.10
CA VAL A 122 8.08 12.01 10.72
C VAL A 122 6.67 11.48 10.54
N ASN A 123 6.21 11.31 9.31
CA ASN A 123 4.81 10.99 9.01
C ASN A 123 4.58 9.55 8.56
N GLY A 124 5.62 8.80 8.23
CA GLY A 124 5.49 7.41 7.77
C GLY A 124 5.61 7.31 6.25
N PRO A 125 4.71 7.89 5.43
CA PRO A 125 4.84 7.87 3.97
C PRO A 125 6.14 8.49 3.47
N THR A 126 6.56 9.64 4.00
CA THR A 126 7.76 10.34 3.51
C THR A 126 9.03 9.52 3.80
N GLU A 127 9.20 9.10 5.05
CA GLU A 127 10.37 8.33 5.49
C GLU A 127 10.34 6.89 4.98
N GLY A 128 9.16 6.28 4.91
CA GLY A 128 8.94 4.93 4.43
C GLY A 128 9.24 4.80 2.95
N LEU A 129 8.67 5.66 2.10
CA LEU A 129 8.98 5.68 0.66
C LEU A 129 10.45 5.98 0.41
N MET A 130 11.04 6.87 1.21
CA MET A 130 12.49 7.11 1.18
C MET A 130 13.30 5.87 1.48
N LEU A 131 12.98 5.19 2.57
CA LEU A 131 13.66 3.96 2.96
C LEU A 131 13.55 2.91 1.86
N ILE A 132 12.38 2.76 1.25
CA ILE A 132 12.14 1.79 0.17
C ILE A 132 12.98 2.12 -1.07
N TYR A 133 12.99 3.37 -1.55
CA TYR A 133 13.81 3.69 -2.73
C TYR A 133 15.31 3.59 -2.45
N VAL A 134 15.75 3.88 -1.22
CA VAL A 134 17.14 3.65 -0.80
C VAL A 134 17.45 2.15 -0.80
N CYS A 135 16.56 1.32 -0.27
CA CYS A 135 16.69 -0.13 -0.31
C CYS A 135 16.81 -0.66 -1.75
N HIS A 136 16.00 -0.16 -2.68
CA HIS A 136 16.12 -0.48 -4.11
C HIS A 136 17.51 -0.13 -4.66
N ILE A 137 18.02 1.06 -4.37
CA ILE A 137 19.35 1.51 -4.83
C ILE A 137 20.47 0.69 -4.18
N VAL A 138 20.38 0.38 -2.88
CA VAL A 138 21.35 -0.50 -2.21
C VAL A 138 21.33 -1.89 -2.84
N THR A 139 20.16 -2.41 -3.16
CA THR A 139 19.98 -3.72 -3.81
C THR A 139 20.57 -3.75 -5.22
N PHE A 140 20.62 -2.62 -5.93
CA PHE A 140 21.38 -2.52 -7.18
C PHE A 140 22.89 -2.81 -6.99
N PHE A 141 23.47 -2.53 -5.81
CA PHE A 141 24.87 -2.80 -5.46
C PHE A 141 25.11 -4.11 -4.70
N THR A 142 24.13 -4.63 -3.95
CA THR A 142 24.28 -5.90 -3.24
C THR A 142 23.69 -7.09 -4.00
N GLY A 143 22.62 -6.89 -4.77
CA GLY A 143 21.82 -7.93 -5.42
C GLY A 143 20.65 -8.41 -4.55
N ALA A 144 19.59 -8.94 -5.17
CA ALA A 144 18.37 -9.37 -4.48
C ALA A 144 18.61 -10.49 -3.45
N GLU A 145 19.57 -11.38 -3.73
CA GLU A 145 19.98 -12.49 -2.85
C GLU A 145 20.39 -12.02 -1.44
N TRP A 146 20.88 -10.78 -1.34
CA TRP A 146 21.25 -10.16 -0.07
C TRP A 146 20.07 -10.10 0.92
N TRP A 147 18.83 -10.02 0.43
CA TRP A 147 17.63 -10.00 1.28
C TRP A 147 17.18 -11.39 1.73
N ALA A 148 17.30 -12.38 0.84
CA ALA A 148 16.78 -13.73 1.06
C ALA A 148 17.73 -14.62 1.84
N GLN A 149 19.03 -14.37 1.80
CA GLN A 149 20.02 -15.12 2.57
C GLN A 149 19.92 -14.84 4.09
N ASP A 150 20.60 -15.67 4.86
CA ASP A 150 20.73 -15.52 6.31
C ASP A 150 21.30 -14.14 6.69
N PHE A 151 20.67 -13.50 7.67
CA PHE A 151 21.03 -12.16 8.15
C PHE A 151 22.52 -11.98 8.44
N ARG A 152 23.17 -12.99 9.04
CA ARG A 152 24.59 -12.91 9.44
C ARG A 152 25.51 -12.85 8.21
N LYS A 153 25.09 -13.42 7.09
CA LYS A 153 25.79 -13.31 5.80
C LYS A 153 25.54 -11.95 5.15
N SER A 154 24.34 -11.41 5.28
CA SER A 154 23.99 -10.09 4.73
C SER A 154 24.68 -8.95 5.47
N VAL A 155 24.82 -9.05 6.79
CA VAL A 155 25.47 -8.02 7.62
C VAL A 155 26.54 -8.66 8.52
N PRO A 156 27.72 -9.00 7.98
CA PRO A 156 28.77 -9.70 8.73
C PRO A 156 29.24 -8.97 9.99
N LEU A 157 29.13 -7.64 10.02
CA LEU A 157 29.48 -6.79 11.16
C LEU A 157 28.62 -7.10 12.41
N LEU A 158 27.40 -7.61 12.23
CA LEU A 158 26.45 -7.92 13.31
C LEU A 158 26.38 -9.43 13.62
N ASN A 159 27.36 -10.22 13.18
CA ASN A 159 27.40 -11.66 13.42
C ASN A 159 27.49 -12.04 14.92
N TRP A 160 27.86 -11.08 15.78
CA TRP A 160 27.91 -11.26 17.24
C TRP A 160 26.54 -11.23 17.92
N VAL A 161 25.49 -10.78 17.22
CA VAL A 161 24.13 -10.70 17.80
C VAL A 161 23.53 -12.12 17.85
N PRO A 162 23.07 -12.61 19.01
CA PRO A 162 22.54 -13.96 19.17
C PRO A 162 21.10 -14.06 18.66
N LEU A 163 20.91 -13.86 17.35
CA LEU A 163 19.64 -14.11 16.66
C LEU A 163 19.48 -15.59 16.34
N VAL A 164 18.24 -16.05 16.22
CA VAL A 164 17.94 -17.42 15.78
C VAL A 164 18.65 -17.65 14.42
N PRO A 165 19.39 -18.75 14.26
CA PRO A 165 19.99 -19.10 12.97
C PRO A 165 18.91 -19.17 11.86
N GLU A 166 19.27 -18.83 10.63
CA GLU A 166 18.46 -19.00 9.41
C GLU A 166 17.31 -17.99 9.21
N ILE A 167 17.26 -16.90 9.99
CA ILE A 167 16.32 -15.82 9.68
C ILE A 167 16.86 -15.01 8.49
N SER A 168 16.02 -14.85 7.45
CA SER A 168 16.31 -13.99 6.30
C SER A 168 16.34 -12.51 6.69
N LEU A 169 17.16 -11.72 5.98
CA LEU A 169 17.24 -10.29 6.25
C LEU A 169 15.89 -9.58 6.06
N TYR A 170 15.11 -9.94 5.02
CA TYR A 170 13.77 -9.37 4.83
C TYR A 170 12.83 -9.67 6.02
N GLY A 171 12.97 -10.82 6.68
CA GLY A 171 12.16 -11.19 7.84
C GLY A 171 12.46 -10.32 9.05
N ILE A 172 13.74 -10.02 9.29
CA ILE A 172 14.16 -9.09 10.35
C ILE A 172 13.67 -7.68 10.07
N VAL A 173 13.83 -7.20 8.83
CA VAL A 173 13.35 -5.87 8.44
C VAL A 173 11.83 -5.79 8.62
N LEU A 174 11.08 -6.80 8.21
CA LEU A 174 9.63 -6.87 8.44
C LEU A 174 9.29 -6.80 9.93
N PHE A 175 9.97 -7.57 10.79
CA PHE A 175 9.76 -7.54 12.23
C PHE A 175 10.05 -6.16 12.84
N LEU A 176 11.18 -5.55 12.48
CA LEU A 176 11.56 -4.23 12.96
C LEU A 176 10.56 -3.15 12.52
N MET A 177 10.10 -3.21 11.26
CA MET A 177 9.07 -2.30 10.74
C MET A 177 7.75 -2.46 11.51
N ILE A 178 7.34 -3.68 11.84
CA ILE A 178 6.14 -3.91 12.65
C ILE A 178 6.30 -3.29 14.05
N ALA A 179 7.41 -3.61 14.72
CA ALA A 179 7.65 -3.21 16.10
C ALA A 179 7.82 -1.69 16.27
N PHE A 180 8.57 -1.05 15.38
CA PHE A 180 9.01 0.34 15.55
C PHE A 180 8.32 1.35 14.64
N ALA A 181 7.66 0.92 13.55
CA ALA A 181 6.92 1.83 12.67
C ALA A 181 5.40 1.60 12.74
N VAL A 182 4.94 0.38 12.47
CA VAL A 182 3.50 0.08 12.34
C VAL A 182 2.77 0.21 13.67
N ILE A 183 3.23 -0.47 14.73
CA ILE A 183 2.56 -0.44 16.04
C ILE A 183 2.50 0.99 16.61
N PRO A 184 3.59 1.78 16.62
CA PRO A 184 3.53 3.16 17.08
C PRO A 184 2.59 4.04 16.25
N THR A 185 2.57 3.87 14.93
CA THR A 185 1.68 4.64 14.04
C THR A 185 0.21 4.35 14.32
N ILE A 186 -0.17 3.06 14.41
CA ILE A 186 -1.53 2.66 14.76
C ILE A 186 -1.93 3.21 16.14
N GLY A 187 -1.02 3.15 17.11
CA GLY A 187 -1.23 3.69 18.45
C GLY A 187 -1.50 5.20 18.42
N SER A 188 -0.66 5.96 17.71
CA SER A 188 -0.81 7.41 17.54
C SER A 188 -2.14 7.79 16.89
N ASN A 189 -2.48 7.16 15.76
CA ASN A 189 -3.69 7.46 15.01
C ASN A 189 -4.94 7.13 15.85
N THR A 190 -4.91 6.01 16.58
CA THR A 190 -6.00 5.62 17.50
C THR A 190 -6.16 6.59 18.66
N HIS A 191 -5.05 7.06 19.24
CA HIS A 191 -5.07 8.07 20.31
C HIS A 191 -5.65 9.40 19.84
N ASN A 192 -5.31 9.84 18.63
CA ASN A 192 -5.84 11.07 18.06
C ASN A 192 -7.34 10.97 17.78
N VAL A 193 -7.81 9.84 17.23
CA VAL A 193 -9.25 9.59 17.05
C VAL A 193 -9.97 9.54 18.40
N TYR A 194 -9.39 8.87 19.41
CA TYR A 194 -9.96 8.80 20.75
C TYR A 194 -10.22 10.21 21.31
N LYS A 195 -9.25 11.13 21.25
CA LYS A 195 -9.41 12.52 21.70
C LYS A 195 -10.58 13.23 21.01
N VAL A 196 -10.73 13.05 19.70
CA VAL A 196 -11.82 13.69 18.94
C VAL A 196 -13.18 13.08 19.28
N VAL A 197 -13.25 11.76 19.42
CA VAL A 197 -14.49 11.06 19.77
C VAL A 197 -14.94 11.42 21.18
N GLU A 198 -14.01 11.46 22.15
CA GLU A 198 -14.25 11.86 23.53
C GLU A 198 -14.73 13.33 23.61
N ALA A 199 -14.06 14.25 22.90
CA ALA A 199 -14.48 15.65 22.84
C ALA A 199 -15.90 15.83 22.24
N ARG A 200 -16.30 14.95 21.31
CA ARG A 200 -17.65 14.91 20.71
C ARG A 200 -18.66 14.11 21.54
N LYS A 201 -18.28 13.59 22.71
CA LYS A 201 -19.09 12.67 23.53
C LYS A 201 -19.62 11.45 22.75
N GLY A 202 -18.85 11.00 21.75
CA GLY A 202 -19.17 9.86 20.91
C GLY A 202 -18.69 8.54 21.52
N SER A 203 -19.05 7.43 20.87
CA SER A 203 -18.60 6.09 21.29
C SER A 203 -17.38 5.63 20.50
N MET A 204 -16.27 5.38 21.20
CA MET A 204 -15.05 4.80 20.60
C MET A 204 -15.30 3.39 20.04
N VAL A 205 -16.23 2.63 20.64
CA VAL A 205 -16.61 1.30 20.15
C VAL A 205 -17.22 1.39 18.75
N LEU A 206 -18.03 2.41 18.49
CA LEU A 206 -18.61 2.63 17.17
C LEU A 206 -17.54 3.05 16.16
N ALA A 207 -16.58 3.90 16.56
CA ALA A 207 -15.46 4.30 15.72
C ALA A 207 -14.59 3.10 15.33
N LEU A 208 -14.27 2.22 16.29
CA LEU A 208 -13.52 0.98 16.05
C LEU A 208 -14.31 -0.06 15.24
N ALA A 209 -15.65 -0.09 15.37
CA ALA A 209 -16.50 -0.98 14.58
C ALA A 209 -16.44 -0.64 13.07
N MET A 210 -16.18 0.62 12.70
CA MET A 210 -15.93 1.01 11.31
C MET A 210 -14.68 0.34 10.74
N VAL A 211 -13.60 0.26 11.52
CA VAL A 211 -12.35 -0.44 11.16
C VAL A 211 -12.61 -1.94 10.97
N ARG A 212 -13.26 -2.55 11.97
CA ARG A 212 -13.53 -4.00 12.00
C ARG A 212 -14.40 -4.47 10.83
N SER A 213 -15.41 -3.69 10.43
CA SER A 213 -16.40 -4.15 9.47
C SER A 213 -15.94 -4.12 8.01
N ARG A 214 -14.91 -3.33 7.67
CA ARG A 214 -14.57 -3.07 6.27
C ARG A 214 -13.15 -3.48 5.90
N PHE A 215 -12.16 -3.05 6.67
CA PHE A 215 -10.77 -3.31 6.33
C PHE A 215 -10.32 -4.70 6.74
N VAL A 216 -10.73 -5.17 7.93
CA VAL A 216 -10.42 -6.54 8.40
C VAL A 216 -11.04 -7.59 7.49
N VAL A 217 -12.25 -7.35 6.96
CA VAL A 217 -12.90 -8.26 6.01
C VAL A 217 -12.12 -8.34 4.69
N VAL A 218 -11.64 -7.20 4.19
CA VAL A 218 -10.80 -7.16 2.99
C VAL A 218 -9.50 -7.91 3.24
N LEU A 219 -8.75 -7.57 4.30
CA LEU A 219 -7.51 -8.24 4.67
C LEU A 219 -7.69 -9.76 4.83
N HIS A 220 -8.75 -10.19 5.51
CA HIS A 220 -9.03 -11.59 5.73
C HIS A 220 -9.33 -12.33 4.41
N LYS A 221 -10.16 -11.74 3.53
CA LYS A 221 -10.43 -12.33 2.21
C LYS A 221 -9.16 -12.42 1.36
N THR A 222 -8.34 -11.38 1.37
CA THR A 222 -7.05 -11.33 0.67
C THR A 222 -6.11 -12.41 1.21
N PHE A 223 -6.01 -12.54 2.53
CA PHE A 223 -5.19 -13.56 3.20
C PHE A 223 -5.63 -14.99 2.85
N LEU A 224 -6.94 -15.28 2.94
CA LEU A 224 -7.48 -16.59 2.56
C LEU A 224 -7.17 -16.89 1.09
N HIS A 225 -7.36 -15.92 0.20
CA HIS A 225 -7.06 -16.09 -1.21
C HIS A 225 -5.59 -16.42 -1.46
N VAL A 226 -4.65 -15.66 -0.87
CA VAL A 226 -3.21 -15.90 -0.99
C VAL A 226 -2.83 -17.28 -0.43
N THR A 227 -3.45 -17.70 0.67
CA THR A 227 -3.17 -18.99 1.31
C THR A 227 -3.67 -20.17 0.49
N PHE A 228 -4.87 -20.08 -0.10
CA PHE A 228 -5.48 -21.16 -0.88
C PHE A 228 -5.07 -21.15 -2.36
N HIS A 229 -4.57 -20.04 -2.87
CA HIS A 229 -4.15 -19.87 -4.27
C HIS A 229 -2.74 -19.26 -4.40
N PRO A 230 -1.70 -19.89 -3.82
CA PRO A 230 -0.33 -19.35 -3.82
C PRO A 230 0.27 -19.21 -5.22
N SER A 231 -0.13 -20.06 -6.17
CA SER A 231 0.26 -19.98 -7.58
C SER A 231 -0.42 -18.85 -8.36
N SER A 232 -1.39 -18.14 -7.75
CA SER A 232 -2.20 -17.09 -8.39
C SER A 232 -1.75 -15.68 -8.02
N PHE A 233 -0.60 -15.54 -7.32
CA PHE A 233 -0.15 -14.25 -6.80
C PHE A 233 -0.10 -13.17 -7.88
N LEU A 234 0.21 -13.54 -9.14
CA LEU A 234 0.02 -12.71 -10.33
C LEU A 234 -0.37 -13.60 -11.54
N PRO A 235 -1.50 -13.37 -12.24
CA PRO A 235 -1.88 -14.16 -13.39
C PRO A 235 -1.04 -13.77 -14.61
N ALA A 236 -0.48 -14.76 -15.30
CA ALA A 236 -0.09 -14.63 -16.69
C ALA A 236 -1.29 -14.07 -17.49
N LEU A 237 -1.13 -12.90 -18.12
CA LEU A 237 -2.11 -12.40 -19.10
C LEU A 237 -1.87 -13.14 -20.43
N PRO A 238 -2.94 -13.54 -21.13
CA PRO A 238 -3.90 -12.58 -21.66
C PRO A 238 -5.38 -12.95 -21.45
N PHE A 239 -6.20 -11.93 -21.18
CA PHE A 239 -7.56 -11.79 -21.72
C PHE A 239 -8.44 -13.06 -21.74
N ARG A 240 -8.67 -13.72 -20.59
CA ARG A 240 -9.82 -14.65 -20.47
C ARG A 240 -10.32 -14.76 -19.03
N SER A 241 -11.63 -14.57 -18.89
CA SER A 241 -12.46 -14.81 -17.70
C SER A 241 -12.49 -13.72 -16.62
N THR A 242 -13.71 -13.32 -16.29
CA THR A 242 -14.17 -12.08 -15.65
C THR A 242 -13.98 -12.01 -14.13
N HIS A 243 -12.98 -12.66 -13.57
CA HIS A 243 -12.68 -12.62 -12.13
C HIS A 243 -11.23 -12.15 -11.87
N GLY A 244 -10.92 -10.97 -12.39
CA GLY A 244 -9.64 -10.30 -12.16
C GLY A 244 -9.54 -9.73 -10.75
N TRP A 245 -8.52 -10.17 -10.02
CA TRP A 245 -7.85 -9.32 -9.03
C TRP A 245 -7.41 -8.02 -9.73
N ASN A 246 -7.92 -6.88 -9.27
CA ASN A 246 -7.24 -5.57 -9.22
C ASN A 246 -8.20 -4.41 -8.98
N SER A 247 -9.50 -4.53 -9.31
CA SER A 247 -10.41 -3.37 -9.29
C SER A 247 -11.47 -3.39 -8.17
N ARG A 248 -11.64 -4.49 -7.41
CA ARG A 248 -12.70 -4.54 -6.38
C ARG A 248 -12.17 -4.33 -4.95
N VAL A 249 -10.97 -4.82 -4.67
CA VAL A 249 -10.37 -4.79 -3.33
C VAL A 249 -9.72 -3.44 -3.04
N VAL A 250 -8.86 -2.96 -3.94
CA VAL A 250 -8.15 -1.70 -3.74
C VAL A 250 -9.07 -0.50 -3.85
N LEU A 251 -10.02 -0.53 -4.80
CA LEU A 251 -11.05 0.50 -4.89
C LEU A 251 -11.86 0.59 -3.58
N SER A 252 -12.30 -0.52 -2.98
CA SER A 252 -13.16 -0.49 -1.78
C SER A 252 -12.61 0.31 -0.58
N ILE A 253 -11.29 0.54 -0.51
CA ILE A 253 -10.64 1.34 0.53
C ILE A 253 -10.76 2.85 0.26
N SER A 254 -10.73 3.30 -1.01
CA SER A 254 -10.80 4.71 -1.40
C SER A 254 -12.23 5.27 -1.55
N PHE A 255 -13.24 4.45 -1.85
CA PHE A 255 -14.57 4.94 -2.33
C PHE A 255 -15.58 5.44 -1.29
N ARG A 256 -15.20 5.75 -0.04
CA ARG A 256 -16.17 6.34 0.91
C ARG A 256 -15.69 7.55 1.69
N TYR A 257 -14.85 8.34 1.03
CA TYR A 257 -14.39 9.63 1.54
C TYR A 257 -15.43 10.76 1.40
N ASN A 258 -16.47 10.61 0.57
CA ASN A 258 -17.33 11.73 0.16
C ASN A 258 -18.83 11.60 0.53
N GLU A 259 -19.14 11.11 1.74
CA GLU A 259 -20.53 11.06 2.24
C GLU A 259 -20.99 12.40 2.88
N LYS A 260 -20.16 13.46 2.89
CA LYS A 260 -20.50 14.76 3.51
C LYS A 260 -20.71 15.93 2.52
N SER A 261 -20.49 15.78 1.21
CA SER A 261 -20.88 16.81 0.24
C SER A 261 -22.24 16.49 -0.39
N THR A 262 -23.22 17.34 -0.12
CA THR A 262 -24.66 17.12 -0.37
C THR A 262 -25.09 17.22 -1.83
N THR A 263 -24.18 17.14 -2.81
CA THR A 263 -24.54 17.36 -4.23
C THR A 263 -23.91 16.39 -5.25
N SER A 264 -23.03 15.46 -4.86
CA SER A 264 -22.43 14.48 -5.82
C SER A 264 -22.72 13.01 -5.51
N ALA A 265 -23.57 12.72 -4.50
CA ALA A 265 -23.81 11.37 -3.98
C ALA A 265 -24.52 10.39 -4.94
N ASN A 266 -25.08 10.85 -6.05
CA ASN A 266 -25.96 10.02 -6.87
C ASN A 266 -25.28 9.30 -8.04
N TYR A 267 -24.20 9.81 -8.65
CA TYR A 267 -23.62 9.16 -9.84
C TYR A 267 -22.76 7.92 -9.51
N TRP A 268 -22.20 7.83 -8.30
CA TRP A 268 -21.25 6.76 -7.92
C TRP A 268 -21.87 5.58 -7.17
N ASN A 269 -23.04 5.76 -6.55
CA ASN A 269 -23.84 4.63 -6.06
C ASN A 269 -24.28 3.71 -7.21
N TRP A 270 -24.57 4.27 -8.39
CA TRP A 270 -24.87 3.48 -9.60
C TRP A 270 -23.70 2.61 -10.06
N PHE A 271 -22.45 3.08 -9.93
CA PHE A 271 -21.27 2.32 -10.33
C PHE A 271 -20.97 1.15 -9.37
N CYS A 272 -21.17 1.34 -8.06
CA CYS A 272 -21.08 0.29 -7.04
C CYS A 272 -22.19 -0.78 -7.18
N VAL A 273 -23.41 -0.36 -7.57
CA VAL A 273 -24.52 -1.28 -7.89
C VAL A 273 -24.25 -2.05 -9.17
N TRP A 274 -23.73 -1.39 -10.22
CA TRP A 274 -23.40 -2.04 -11.50
C TRP A 274 -22.34 -3.16 -11.34
N LEU A 275 -21.31 -2.95 -10.51
CA LEU A 275 -20.30 -3.99 -10.22
C LEU A 275 -20.84 -5.14 -9.35
N SER A 276 -21.88 -4.91 -8.56
CA SER A 276 -22.49 -5.92 -7.68
C SER A 276 -23.58 -6.74 -8.39
N CYS A 277 -24.20 -6.21 -9.44
CA CYS A 277 -25.27 -6.86 -10.21
C CYS A 277 -24.79 -7.71 -11.41
N GLY A 278 -23.48 -7.86 -11.62
CA GLY A 278 -22.90 -8.76 -12.63
C GLY A 278 -23.02 -10.24 -12.29
N LYS A 279 -24.24 -10.74 -12.06
CA LYS A 279 -24.59 -12.16 -12.10
C LYS A 279 -25.71 -12.32 -13.12
N ALA A 280 -25.42 -13.10 -14.17
CA ALA A 280 -26.33 -13.36 -15.27
C ALA A 280 -27.71 -13.82 -14.79
N SER A 281 -28.75 -13.14 -15.28
CA SER A 281 -30.02 -13.78 -15.59
C SER A 281 -29.90 -14.30 -17.01
N SER A 282 -29.50 -15.56 -17.16
CA SER A 282 -29.86 -16.36 -18.32
C SER A 282 -31.20 -17.01 -18.01
N ASN A 283 -32.27 -16.46 -18.56
CA ASN A 283 -33.55 -17.13 -18.77
C ASN A 283 -34.27 -16.42 -19.93
N THR A 284 -33.85 -16.77 -21.14
CA THR A 284 -34.69 -17.00 -22.33
C THR A 284 -33.93 -17.94 -23.24
#